data_AF-A0A6I9WST1-F1
#
_entry.id   AF-A0A6I9WST1-F1
#
_cell.length_a   1.000
_cell.length_b   1.000
_cell.length_c   1.000
_cell.angle_alpha   90.00
_cell.angle_beta   90.00
_cell.angle_gamma   90.00
#
_symmetry.space_group_name_H-M   'P 1'
#
loop_
_entity.id
_entity.type
_entity.pdbx_description
1 polymer ?
#
loop_
_entity_poly.entity_id
_entity_poly.type
_entity_poly.pdbx_seq_one_letter_code
_entity_poly.pdbx_strand_id
1 'polypeptide(L)'
;MDPISTKRFYGGRVQKKKSSKSNVCWVKTYRVMPSHILGPTQYWQEFHKQADALATAAERSTKTDTLCTFVYQRPSDGSRRFVVAHPEVYWWYYKAKPQEERCSYEVIPKDSPCWLYLDLEYPIELNPLCNGPRMTKMLIDIIRAYLLHHYHLLCDRNNFLILDSTSSKKFSRHVIFILKDIAFKDNSHVGKFIKTIYNDILLYLKSDMSHGILSHFNKADIEEMLVKTEHDEKLFIDNGVYTKNRHFRLYLSTKWGKQSYLTVSEDCTHNAVNKRREKELGIFLDSLISYFPNKQNLILLEFFNRTDVKTQRYINVPKKSIHENDNQTSPYPEIDRYISHLVDPGKIRIVKYSEKANTLKYEILGNRYCENIGRYHKSNNVYWIVDLNTKKIYQKCHDTDCSGFVSTAKSLSEEILFKLDIEGDIFMSHIITDEDIAEEI
;
A
#
# COMPACT_ATOMS: atom_id res chain seq x y z
N MET A 1 -54.05 40.61 -61.14
CA MET A 1 -52.72 40.78 -60.54
C MET A 1 -52.94 41.31 -59.15
N ASP A 2 -52.79 40.46 -58.13
CA ASP A 2 -52.79 40.88 -56.73
C ASP A 2 -51.36 40.82 -56.20
N PRO A 3 -50.93 41.81 -55.39
CA PRO A 3 -49.53 42.01 -55.06
C PRO A 3 -49.11 41.11 -53.90
N ILE A 4 -48.00 40.40 -54.09
CA ILE A 4 -47.41 39.51 -53.10
C ILE A 4 -46.95 40.33 -51.88
N SER A 5 -47.51 40.00 -50.71
CA SER A 5 -47.22 40.66 -49.43
C SER A 5 -45.76 40.46 -48.97
N THR A 6 -45.14 41.55 -48.52
CA THR A 6 -43.72 41.69 -48.11
C THR A 6 -43.31 40.94 -46.84
N LYS A 7 -44.20 40.13 -46.24
CA LYS A 7 -43.89 39.28 -45.07
C LYS A 7 -42.99 38.07 -45.37
N ARG A 8 -42.67 37.79 -46.65
CA ARG A 8 -41.73 36.72 -47.05
C ARG A 8 -40.26 37.15 -47.14
N PHE A 9 -39.92 38.45 -47.06
CA PHE A 9 -38.55 38.92 -47.31
C PHE A 9 -37.85 39.64 -46.14
N TYR A 10 -38.57 40.19 -45.14
CA TYR A 10 -37.94 40.84 -43.97
C TYR A 10 -38.53 40.38 -42.62
N GLY A 11 -38.01 39.24 -42.15
CA GLY A 11 -37.81 38.81 -40.75
C GLY A 11 -38.79 39.18 -39.63
N GLY A 12 -39.44 38.16 -39.04
CA GLY A 12 -39.85 38.19 -37.63
C GLY A 12 -38.64 37.89 -36.73
N ARG A 13 -38.35 38.77 -35.76
CA ARG A 13 -37.20 38.65 -34.85
C ARG A 13 -37.19 37.32 -34.09
N VAL A 14 -36.04 36.64 -34.19
CA VAL A 14 -35.66 35.45 -33.43
C VAL A 14 -35.65 35.76 -31.93
N GLN A 15 -36.63 35.25 -31.18
CA GLN A 15 -36.39 34.94 -29.77
C GLN A 15 -35.72 33.58 -29.70
N LYS A 16 -34.38 33.58 -29.58
CA LYS A 16 -33.65 32.43 -29.06
C LYS A 16 -34.29 32.13 -27.70
N LYS A 17 -35.00 31.01 -27.58
CA LYS A 17 -35.22 30.38 -26.27
C LYS A 17 -33.84 30.25 -25.64
N LYS A 18 -33.51 31.11 -24.68
CA LYS A 18 -32.47 30.80 -23.71
C LYS A 18 -32.91 29.46 -23.13
N SER A 19 -32.16 28.40 -23.42
CA SER A 19 -32.23 27.23 -22.57
C SER A 19 -32.05 27.77 -21.16
N SER A 20 -33.04 27.53 -20.31
CA SER A 20 -32.89 27.81 -18.89
C SER A 20 -31.68 26.97 -18.48
N LYS A 21 -30.51 27.62 -18.37
CA LYS A 21 -29.50 27.19 -17.42
C LYS A 21 -30.27 27.17 -16.12
N SER A 22 -30.71 25.98 -15.77
CA SER A 22 -31.30 25.68 -14.50
C SER A 22 -30.14 25.88 -13.53
N ASN A 23 -29.95 27.15 -13.12
CA ASN A 23 -29.28 27.52 -11.89
C ASN A 23 -30.17 27.02 -10.74
N VAL A 24 -30.46 25.72 -10.73
CA VAL A 24 -30.86 25.06 -9.52
C VAL A 24 -29.58 24.87 -8.76
N CYS A 25 -29.19 25.96 -8.11
CA CYS A 25 -28.56 25.92 -6.81
C CYS A 25 -29.52 25.15 -5.89
N TRP A 26 -29.62 23.83 -6.08
CA TRP A 26 -30.11 22.92 -5.08
C TRP A 26 -29.09 23.05 -3.96
N VAL A 27 -29.43 23.93 -3.03
CA VAL A 27 -28.87 24.08 -1.70
C VAL A 27 -28.04 22.84 -1.37
N LYS A 28 -26.71 23.01 -1.31
CA LYS A 28 -25.84 22.07 -0.58
C LYS A 28 -26.36 22.07 0.84
N THR A 29 -27.40 21.28 1.11
CA THR A 29 -27.80 20.91 2.45
C THR A 29 -26.52 20.40 3.08
N TYR A 30 -26.02 21.13 4.07
CA TYR A 30 -24.98 20.64 4.97
C TYR A 30 -25.57 19.38 5.58
N ARG A 31 -25.35 18.25 4.92
CA ARG A 31 -25.68 16.93 5.42
C ARG A 31 -24.79 16.84 6.67
N VAL A 32 -25.36 16.99 7.85
CA VAL A 32 -24.65 16.78 9.12
C VAL A 32 -25.09 15.43 9.65
N MET A 33 -24.15 14.58 10.02
CA MET A 33 -24.45 13.30 10.64
C MET A 33 -25.16 13.54 11.98
N PRO A 34 -26.32 12.92 12.25
CA PRO A 34 -26.97 13.02 13.56
C PRO A 34 -26.02 12.56 14.67
N SER A 35 -25.92 13.32 15.75
CA SER A 35 -25.15 12.94 16.92
C SER A 35 -25.94 11.96 17.79
N HIS A 36 -25.28 10.89 18.22
CA HIS A 36 -25.83 9.91 19.15
C HIS A 36 -24.82 9.67 20.26
N ILE A 37 -25.27 9.57 21.51
CA ILE A 37 -24.41 9.39 22.70
C ILE A 37 -23.53 8.13 22.59
N LEU A 38 -24.04 7.09 21.92
CA LEU A 38 -23.34 5.82 21.69
C LEU A 38 -22.63 5.76 20.32
N GLY A 39 -22.68 6.84 19.54
CA GLY A 39 -22.02 6.93 18.24
C GLY A 39 -20.55 7.32 18.38
N PRO A 40 -19.75 7.16 17.31
CA PRO A 40 -18.37 7.61 17.30
C PRO A 40 -18.27 9.14 17.35
N THR A 41 -17.10 9.65 17.71
CA THR A 41 -16.85 11.09 17.63
C THR A 41 -16.92 11.51 16.16
N GLN A 42 -17.63 12.59 15.88
CA GLN A 42 -17.75 13.15 14.52
C GLN A 42 -16.51 13.95 14.09
N TYR A 43 -15.32 13.50 14.49
CA TYR A 43 -14.07 14.14 14.11
C TYR A 43 -13.86 14.00 12.59
N TRP A 44 -13.56 15.12 11.94
CA TRP A 44 -13.24 15.20 10.51
C TRP A 44 -12.21 16.29 10.29
N GLN A 45 -11.04 15.92 9.76
CA GLN A 45 -10.02 16.90 9.38
C GLN A 45 -9.34 16.49 8.07
N GLU A 46 -9.21 17.45 7.16
CA GLU A 46 -8.55 17.28 5.87
C GLU A 46 -7.10 17.74 5.89
N PHE A 47 -6.25 17.07 5.13
CA PHE A 47 -4.81 17.33 5.02
C PHE A 47 -4.36 17.28 3.57
N HIS A 48 -3.29 18.02 3.29
CA HIS A 48 -2.58 17.97 2.01
C HIS A 48 -1.51 16.86 1.99
N LYS A 49 -0.86 16.61 3.14
CA LYS A 49 0.21 15.62 3.26
C LYS A 49 -0.29 14.39 4.01
N GLN A 50 0.10 13.22 3.50
CA GLN A 50 -0.23 11.93 4.13
C GLN A 50 0.34 11.81 5.54
N ALA A 51 1.58 12.28 5.75
CA ALA A 51 2.27 12.18 7.03
C ALA A 51 1.49 12.89 8.14
N ASP A 52 1.01 14.11 7.88
CA ASP A 52 0.24 14.90 8.83
C ASP A 52 -1.10 14.22 9.18
N ALA A 53 -1.76 13.62 8.19
CA ALA A 53 -2.99 12.86 8.40
C ALA A 53 -2.75 11.61 9.27
N LEU A 54 -1.72 10.82 8.97
CA LEU A 54 -1.35 9.64 9.75
C LEU A 54 -0.94 10.00 11.18
N ALA A 55 -0.16 11.07 11.36
CA ALA A 55 0.22 11.57 12.68
C ALA A 55 -1.02 11.98 13.49
N THR A 56 -1.94 12.73 12.87
CA THR A 56 -3.17 13.16 13.54
C THR A 56 -4.09 11.98 13.88
N ALA A 57 -4.22 11.01 12.98
CA ALA A 57 -4.99 9.79 13.25
C ALA A 57 -4.42 9.02 14.44
N ALA A 58 -3.09 8.90 14.53
CA ALA A 58 -2.42 8.24 15.65
C ALA A 58 -2.56 9.01 16.97
N GLU A 59 -2.41 10.34 16.95
CA GLU A 59 -2.51 11.19 18.13
C GLU A 59 -3.92 11.25 18.71
N ARG A 60 -4.94 11.32 17.83
CA ARG A 60 -6.34 11.53 18.25
C ARG A 60 -7.14 10.25 18.41
N SER A 61 -6.64 9.12 17.93
CA SER A 61 -7.30 7.83 18.16
C SER A 61 -7.33 7.51 19.64
N THR A 62 -8.48 7.08 20.14
CA THR A 62 -8.64 6.58 21.50
C THR A 62 -8.94 5.08 21.48
N LYS A 63 -8.97 4.45 22.66
CA LYS A 63 -9.32 3.03 22.80
C LYS A 63 -10.69 2.69 22.19
N THR A 64 -11.65 3.61 22.30
CA THR A 64 -13.05 3.42 21.88
C THR A 64 -13.38 4.11 20.57
N ASP A 65 -12.51 4.99 20.09
CA ASP A 65 -12.72 5.80 18.89
C ASP A 65 -11.44 5.77 18.03
N THR A 66 -11.32 4.71 17.23
CA THR A 66 -10.18 4.53 16.33
C THR A 66 -10.43 5.29 15.04
N LEU A 67 -9.59 6.28 14.78
CA LEU A 67 -9.65 7.09 13.56
C LEU A 67 -8.83 6.43 12.45
N CYS A 68 -9.35 6.50 11.23
CA CYS A 68 -8.66 6.01 10.04
C CYS A 68 -8.31 7.17 9.11
N THR A 69 -7.26 6.97 8.32
CA THR A 69 -6.87 7.91 7.26
C THR A 69 -7.37 7.40 5.93
N PHE A 70 -8.15 8.22 5.25
CA PHE A 70 -8.62 7.96 3.90
C PHE A 70 -8.00 8.98 2.94
N VAL A 71 -7.86 8.58 1.69
CA VAL A 71 -7.47 9.48 0.60
C VAL A 71 -8.54 9.44 -0.48
N TYR A 72 -8.94 10.60 -0.97
CA TYR A 72 -9.86 10.71 -2.09
C TYR A 72 -9.31 11.66 -3.15
N GLN A 73 -9.70 11.42 -4.39
CA GLN A 73 -9.39 12.30 -5.52
C GLN A 73 -10.53 13.29 -5.71
N ARG A 74 -10.19 14.59 -5.80
CA ARG A 74 -11.19 15.65 -5.96
C ARG A 74 -11.77 15.64 -7.38
N PRO A 75 -13.11 15.67 -7.55
CA PRO A 75 -13.75 15.75 -8.87
C PRO A 75 -13.28 16.92 -9.74
N SER A 76 -12.85 18.03 -9.12
CA SER A 76 -12.48 19.27 -9.82
C SER A 76 -11.14 19.19 -10.58
N ASP A 77 -10.13 18.56 -9.99
CA ASP A 77 -8.74 18.63 -10.46
C ASP A 77 -7.99 17.30 -10.37
N GLY A 78 -8.64 16.21 -9.92
CA GLY A 78 -8.04 14.90 -9.72
C GLY A 78 -7.01 14.84 -8.57
N SER A 79 -6.76 15.96 -7.89
CA SER A 79 -5.76 16.01 -6.81
C SER A 79 -6.20 15.20 -5.61
N ARG A 80 -5.22 14.60 -4.93
CA ARG A 80 -5.45 13.79 -3.73
C ARG A 80 -5.58 14.67 -2.49
N ARG A 81 -6.56 14.35 -1.66
CA ARG A 81 -6.76 14.91 -0.32
C ARG A 81 -6.85 13.78 0.68
N PHE A 82 -6.19 13.97 1.82
CA PHE A 82 -6.24 13.03 2.94
C PHE A 82 -7.26 13.52 3.94
N VAL A 83 -7.99 12.61 4.56
CA VAL A 83 -8.95 12.91 5.62
C VAL A 83 -8.81 11.92 6.75
N VAL A 84 -8.85 12.44 7.97
CA VAL A 84 -8.88 11.66 9.21
C VAL A 84 -10.29 11.74 9.77
N ALA A 85 -10.92 10.57 9.92
CA ALA A 85 -12.25 10.46 10.49
C ALA A 85 -12.48 9.05 11.05
N HIS A 86 -13.47 8.91 11.93
CA HIS A 86 -13.96 7.58 12.29
C HIS A 86 -14.62 6.94 11.05
N PRO A 87 -14.42 5.63 10.78
CA PRO A 87 -14.97 4.97 9.59
C PRO A 87 -16.48 5.12 9.38
N GLU A 88 -17.30 5.01 10.43
CA GLU A 88 -18.75 5.22 10.31
C GLU A 88 -19.11 6.66 9.91
N VAL A 89 -18.34 7.64 10.38
CA VAL A 89 -18.51 9.06 10.02
C VAL A 89 -18.10 9.24 8.55
N TYR A 90 -16.96 8.67 8.15
CA TYR A 90 -16.52 8.66 6.76
C TYR A 90 -17.56 8.07 5.83
N TRP A 91 -18.07 6.87 6.16
CA TRP A 91 -19.11 6.18 5.40
C TRP A 91 -20.35 7.05 5.18
N TRP A 92 -20.79 7.76 6.22
CA TRP A 92 -22.01 8.56 6.17
C TRP A 92 -21.95 9.64 5.07
N TYR A 93 -20.81 10.33 4.95
CA TYR A 93 -20.57 11.33 3.90
C TYR A 93 -20.21 10.67 2.56
N TYR A 94 -19.41 9.62 2.60
CA TYR A 94 -18.96 8.89 1.42
C TYR A 94 -20.13 8.30 0.61
N LYS A 95 -21.07 7.61 1.27
CA LYS A 95 -22.23 7.00 0.61
C LYS A 95 -23.20 8.04 0.02
N ALA A 96 -23.11 9.30 0.47
CA ALA A 96 -23.89 10.42 -0.08
C ALA A 96 -23.47 10.77 -1.51
N LYS A 97 -22.19 10.55 -1.83
CA LYS A 97 -21.60 11.00 -3.09
C LYS A 97 -22.18 10.19 -4.25
N PRO A 98 -22.36 10.81 -5.42
CA PRO A 98 -22.57 10.08 -6.67
C PRO A 98 -21.49 9.00 -6.82
N GLN A 99 -21.86 7.84 -7.37
CA GLN A 99 -20.99 6.68 -7.40
C GLN A 99 -19.72 6.94 -8.21
N GLU A 100 -19.83 7.72 -9.27
CA GLU A 100 -18.78 8.15 -10.18
C GLU A 100 -17.72 9.03 -9.47
N GLU A 101 -18.13 9.74 -8.42
CA GLU A 101 -17.26 10.60 -7.62
C GLU A 101 -16.57 9.85 -6.47
N ARG A 102 -16.90 8.57 -6.25
CA ARG A 102 -16.32 7.74 -5.19
C ARG A 102 -14.94 7.23 -5.60
N CYS A 103 -13.98 8.12 -5.73
CA CYS A 103 -12.58 7.78 -5.99
C CYS A 103 -11.77 7.81 -4.68
N SER A 104 -11.96 6.81 -3.82
CA SER A 104 -11.45 6.81 -2.44
C SER A 104 -10.73 5.52 -2.06
N TYR A 105 -9.74 5.66 -1.19
CA TYR A 105 -8.85 4.61 -0.73
C TYR A 105 -8.64 4.74 0.77
N GLU A 106 -8.51 3.61 1.45
CA GLU A 106 -7.91 3.51 2.79
C GLU A 106 -6.40 3.73 2.66
N VAL A 107 -5.79 4.40 3.63
CA VAL A 107 -4.33 4.39 3.81
C VAL A 107 -4.00 3.38 4.92
N ILE A 108 -3.46 2.22 4.54
CA ILE A 108 -3.05 1.15 5.46
C ILE A 108 -1.75 1.58 6.14
N PRO A 109 -1.77 2.00 7.43
CA PRO A 109 -0.60 2.60 8.04
C PRO A 109 0.56 1.61 8.17
N LYS A 110 1.80 2.09 8.02
CA LYS A 110 2.99 1.29 8.35
C LYS A 110 2.93 0.81 9.81
N ASP A 111 3.47 -0.37 10.06
CA ASP A 111 3.61 -0.96 11.41
C ASP A 111 2.28 -1.03 12.19
N SER A 112 1.15 -1.14 11.49
CA SER A 112 -0.18 -1.26 12.08
C SER A 112 -0.76 -2.63 11.78
N PRO A 113 -1.46 -3.26 12.74
CA PRO A 113 -2.19 -4.50 12.50
C PRO A 113 -3.10 -4.38 11.28
N CYS A 114 -3.16 -5.45 10.50
CA CYS A 114 -4.02 -5.55 9.34
C CYS A 114 -4.56 -6.97 9.14
N TRP A 115 -5.69 -7.08 8.46
CA TRP A 115 -6.15 -8.38 7.96
C TRP A 115 -5.20 -8.92 6.89
N LEU A 116 -5.24 -10.23 6.66
CA LEU A 116 -4.70 -10.81 5.44
C LEU A 116 -5.59 -10.36 4.28
N TYR A 117 -5.00 -9.77 3.25
CA TYR A 117 -5.72 -9.27 2.07
C TYR A 117 -4.95 -9.59 0.80
N LEU A 118 -5.68 -9.74 -0.30
CA LEU A 118 -5.15 -10.01 -1.64
C LEU A 118 -5.71 -8.99 -2.62
N ASP A 119 -4.89 -8.60 -3.59
CA ASP A 119 -5.32 -7.93 -4.81
C ASP A 119 -5.04 -8.91 -5.96
N LEU A 120 -6.11 -9.34 -6.63
CA LEU A 120 -6.08 -10.41 -7.63
C LEU A 120 -6.45 -9.82 -8.97
N GLU A 121 -5.58 -9.98 -9.96
CA GLU A 121 -5.81 -9.39 -11.28
C GLU A 121 -5.10 -10.08 -12.44
N TYR A 122 -5.75 -10.08 -13.60
CA TYR A 122 -5.16 -10.48 -14.88
C TYR A 122 -5.90 -9.85 -16.07
N PRO A 123 -5.21 -9.64 -17.21
CA PRO A 123 -5.85 -9.20 -18.46
C PRO A 123 -6.69 -10.33 -19.07
N ILE A 124 -7.97 -10.06 -19.35
CA ILE A 124 -8.90 -11.09 -19.85
C ILE A 124 -8.58 -11.48 -21.29
N GLU A 125 -8.19 -10.51 -22.12
CA GLU A 125 -7.91 -10.74 -23.55
C GLU A 125 -6.77 -11.76 -23.76
N LEU A 126 -5.76 -11.76 -22.87
CA LEU A 126 -4.64 -12.72 -22.92
C LEU A 126 -4.96 -14.07 -22.25
N ASN A 127 -6.06 -14.13 -21.48
CA ASN A 127 -6.42 -15.28 -20.64
C ASN A 127 -7.91 -15.64 -20.80
N PRO A 128 -8.41 -15.89 -22.03
CA PRO A 128 -9.85 -16.06 -22.29
C PRO A 128 -10.44 -17.33 -21.68
N LEU A 129 -9.61 -18.31 -21.34
CA LEU A 129 -10.04 -19.60 -20.77
C LEU A 129 -10.00 -19.63 -19.24
N CYS A 130 -9.42 -18.62 -18.59
CA CYS A 130 -9.27 -18.59 -17.13
C CYS A 130 -10.61 -18.35 -16.43
N ASN A 131 -10.94 -19.20 -15.44
CA ASN A 131 -12.10 -19.00 -14.58
C ASN A 131 -11.70 -18.30 -13.28
N GLY A 132 -11.73 -16.97 -13.30
CA GLY A 132 -11.34 -16.13 -12.16
C GLY A 132 -12.01 -16.48 -10.82
N PRO A 133 -13.33 -16.73 -10.74
CA PRO A 133 -13.98 -17.21 -9.53
C PRO A 133 -13.42 -18.53 -9.00
N ARG A 134 -13.22 -19.53 -9.87
CA ARG A 134 -12.64 -20.82 -9.49
C ARG A 134 -11.18 -20.67 -9.03
N MET A 135 -10.36 -19.91 -9.74
CA MET A 135 -8.98 -19.61 -9.37
C MET A 135 -8.92 -18.93 -7.99
N THR A 136 -9.80 -17.96 -7.75
CA THR A 136 -9.92 -17.26 -6.46
C THR A 136 -10.24 -18.24 -5.32
N LYS A 137 -11.19 -19.15 -5.55
CA LYS A 137 -11.55 -20.20 -4.59
C LYS A 137 -10.38 -21.14 -4.30
N MET A 138 -9.66 -21.59 -5.34
CA MET A 138 -8.49 -22.45 -5.19
C MET A 138 -7.40 -21.77 -4.36
N LEU A 139 -7.09 -20.51 -4.68
CA LEU A 139 -6.09 -19.73 -3.94
C LEU A 139 -6.48 -19.56 -2.47
N ILE A 140 -7.76 -19.26 -2.18
CA ILE A 140 -8.26 -19.18 -0.80
C ILE A 140 -8.05 -20.51 -0.07
N ASP A 141 -8.38 -21.64 -0.69
CA ASP A 141 -8.23 -22.96 -0.06
C ASP A 141 -6.75 -23.32 0.20
N ILE A 142 -5.84 -22.94 -0.71
CA ILE A 142 -4.39 -23.07 -0.49
C ILE A 142 -3.95 -22.22 0.70
N ILE A 143 -4.32 -20.94 0.74
CA ILE A 143 -3.96 -20.03 1.84
C ILE A 143 -4.51 -20.54 3.17
N ARG A 144 -5.73 -21.09 3.21
CA ARG A 144 -6.31 -21.72 4.40
C ARG A 144 -5.44 -22.87 4.91
N ALA A 145 -4.91 -23.71 4.02
CA ALA A 145 -4.01 -24.79 4.41
C ALA A 145 -2.69 -24.26 5.00
N TYR A 146 -2.14 -23.18 4.46
CA TYR A 146 -0.95 -22.52 5.05
C TYR A 146 -1.24 -21.88 6.41
N LEU A 147 -2.40 -21.24 6.58
CA LEU A 147 -2.82 -20.68 7.87
C LEU A 147 -3.01 -21.79 8.93
N LEU A 148 -3.58 -22.93 8.53
CA LEU A 148 -3.71 -24.11 9.39
C LEU A 148 -2.35 -24.71 9.74
N HIS A 149 -1.44 -24.81 8.78
CA HIS A 149 -0.11 -25.39 8.98
C HIS A 149 0.77 -24.54 9.92
N HIS A 150 0.84 -23.23 9.68
CA HIS A 150 1.75 -22.35 10.42
C HIS A 150 1.16 -21.79 11.72
N TYR A 151 -0.15 -21.55 11.77
CA TYR A 151 -0.79 -20.88 12.92
C TYR A 151 -1.88 -21.73 13.58
N HIS A 152 -2.15 -22.93 13.08
CA HIS A 152 -3.26 -23.78 13.54
C HIS A 152 -4.62 -23.07 13.45
N LEU A 153 -4.77 -22.16 12.48
CA LEU A 153 -5.98 -21.38 12.29
C LEU A 153 -6.91 -22.06 11.29
N LEU A 154 -8.07 -22.47 11.79
CA LEU A 154 -9.19 -22.90 10.96
C LEU A 154 -9.99 -21.69 10.51
N CYS A 155 -10.20 -21.58 9.20
CA CYS A 155 -10.96 -20.50 8.59
C CYS A 155 -12.15 -21.09 7.82
N ASP A 156 -13.34 -20.57 8.09
CA ASP A 156 -14.57 -20.91 7.37
C ASP A 156 -14.70 -20.04 6.11
N ARG A 157 -15.48 -20.52 5.13
CA ARG A 157 -15.73 -19.75 3.89
C ARG A 157 -16.40 -18.40 4.13
N ASN A 158 -17.17 -18.31 5.21
CA ASN A 158 -17.83 -17.08 5.62
C ASN A 158 -16.84 -16.04 6.18
N ASN A 159 -15.57 -16.38 6.41
CA ASN A 159 -14.54 -15.43 6.84
C ASN A 159 -13.95 -14.60 5.70
N PHE A 160 -14.30 -14.86 4.44
CA PHE A 160 -13.66 -14.19 3.30
C PHE A 160 -14.62 -13.22 2.62
N LEU A 161 -14.35 -11.92 2.75
CA LEU A 161 -15.03 -10.90 1.97
C LEU A 161 -14.36 -10.79 0.61
N ILE A 162 -15.10 -11.13 -0.45
CA ILE A 162 -14.65 -11.03 -1.83
C ILE A 162 -15.33 -9.83 -2.47
N LEU A 163 -14.52 -8.85 -2.88
CA LEU A 163 -14.96 -7.70 -3.63
C LEU A 163 -14.50 -7.82 -5.08
N ASP A 164 -15.39 -7.50 -6.02
CA ASP A 164 -15.18 -7.63 -7.46
C ASP A 164 -15.29 -6.26 -8.13
N SER A 165 -14.36 -5.97 -9.04
CA SER A 165 -14.38 -4.81 -9.94
C SER A 165 -13.97 -5.19 -11.36
N THR A 166 -14.21 -6.46 -11.72
CA THR A 166 -13.93 -7.01 -13.04
C THR A 166 -14.66 -6.21 -14.11
N SER A 167 -13.96 -5.99 -15.22
CA SER A 167 -14.47 -5.32 -16.41
C SER A 167 -14.35 -6.25 -17.59
N SER A 168 -14.81 -5.84 -18.78
CA SER A 168 -14.64 -6.63 -20.00
C SER A 168 -13.17 -6.87 -20.38
N LYS A 169 -12.23 -6.05 -19.89
CA LYS A 169 -10.80 -6.13 -20.24
C LYS A 169 -9.92 -6.76 -19.16
N LYS A 170 -10.36 -6.70 -17.91
CA LYS A 170 -9.52 -7.01 -16.74
C LYS A 170 -10.34 -7.67 -15.66
N PHE A 171 -9.89 -8.85 -15.22
CA PHE A 171 -10.30 -9.47 -13.97
C PHE A 171 -9.66 -8.71 -12.82
N SER A 172 -10.45 -8.37 -11.79
CA SER A 172 -9.94 -7.63 -10.63
C SER A 172 -10.79 -7.90 -9.39
N ARG A 173 -10.21 -8.58 -8.40
CA ARG A 173 -10.85 -8.87 -7.11
C ARG A 173 -9.96 -8.47 -5.95
N HIS A 174 -10.58 -7.95 -4.89
CA HIS A 174 -9.94 -7.91 -3.58
C HIS A 174 -10.51 -9.05 -2.72
N VAL A 175 -9.65 -9.77 -2.02
CA VAL A 175 -10.07 -10.80 -1.06
C VAL A 175 -9.55 -10.42 0.31
N ILE A 176 -10.43 -10.36 1.30
CA ILE A 176 -10.11 -9.90 2.66
C ILE A 176 -10.49 -11.01 3.64
N PHE A 177 -9.52 -11.45 4.44
CA PHE A 177 -9.69 -12.54 5.41
C PHE A 177 -10.03 -11.94 6.77
N ILE A 178 -11.31 -11.99 7.10
CA ILE A 178 -11.87 -11.41 8.31
C ILE A 178 -11.93 -12.50 9.38
N LEU A 179 -10.87 -12.54 10.18
CA LEU A 179 -10.73 -13.43 11.32
C LEU A 179 -11.00 -12.65 12.60
N LYS A 180 -11.94 -13.15 13.40
CA LYS A 180 -12.31 -12.49 14.66
C LYS A 180 -11.12 -12.49 15.61
N ASP A 181 -10.82 -11.32 16.17
CA ASP A 181 -9.74 -11.10 17.14
C ASP A 181 -8.33 -11.53 16.66
N ILE A 182 -8.13 -11.73 15.35
CA ILE A 182 -6.86 -12.15 14.75
C ILE A 182 -6.49 -11.20 13.62
N ALA A 183 -5.24 -10.75 13.59
CA ALA A 183 -4.69 -9.91 12.54
C ALA A 183 -3.23 -10.28 12.28
N PHE A 184 -2.68 -9.95 11.12
CA PHE A 184 -1.23 -9.90 10.98
C PHE A 184 -0.69 -8.66 11.68
N LYS A 185 0.54 -8.73 12.19
CA LYS A 185 1.19 -7.60 12.88
C LYS A 185 1.24 -6.35 12.03
N ASP A 186 1.54 -6.51 10.74
CA ASP A 186 1.47 -5.47 9.72
C ASP A 186 1.45 -6.09 8.31
N ASN A 187 1.30 -5.25 7.29
CA ASN A 187 1.21 -5.71 5.91
C ASN A 187 2.54 -6.27 5.36
N SER A 188 3.68 -5.98 5.99
CA SER A 188 4.95 -6.58 5.60
C SER A 188 4.98 -8.08 5.94
N HIS A 189 4.39 -8.48 7.07
CA HIS A 189 4.24 -9.89 7.43
C HIS A 189 3.25 -10.60 6.50
N VAL A 190 2.16 -9.95 6.10
CA VAL A 190 1.26 -10.46 5.05
C VAL A 190 2.03 -10.69 3.75
N GLY A 191 2.82 -9.70 3.30
CA GLY A 191 3.60 -9.81 2.08
C GLY A 191 4.61 -10.95 2.09
N LYS A 192 5.33 -11.17 3.21
CA LYS A 192 6.24 -12.31 3.36
C LYS A 192 5.52 -13.65 3.28
N PHE A 193 4.35 -13.74 3.92
CA PHE A 193 3.54 -14.94 3.92
C PHE A 193 3.03 -15.28 2.51
N ILE A 194 2.40 -14.31 1.83
CA ILE A 194 1.89 -14.48 0.47
C ILE A 194 3.03 -14.74 -0.53
N LYS A 195 4.18 -14.05 -0.42
CA LYS A 195 5.36 -14.29 -1.27
C LYS A 195 5.90 -15.71 -1.09
N THR A 196 5.86 -16.26 0.13
CA THR A 196 6.25 -17.65 0.38
C THR A 196 5.31 -18.62 -0.35
N ILE A 197 3.99 -18.44 -0.19
CA ILE A 197 2.98 -19.26 -0.88
C ILE A 197 3.14 -19.15 -2.41
N TYR A 198 3.33 -17.94 -2.92
CA TYR A 198 3.56 -17.66 -4.34
C TYR A 198 4.75 -18.46 -4.88
N ASN A 199 5.90 -18.39 -4.19
CA ASN A 199 7.10 -19.11 -4.59
C ASN A 199 6.93 -20.63 -4.51
N ASP A 200 6.25 -21.13 -3.47
CA ASP A 200 5.99 -22.55 -3.30
C ASP A 200 5.14 -23.09 -4.45
N ILE A 201 4.10 -22.36 -4.85
CA ILE A 201 3.27 -22.72 -6.00
C ILE A 201 4.12 -22.79 -7.27
N LEU A 202 4.92 -21.76 -7.56
CA LEU A 202 5.77 -21.76 -8.76
C LEU A 202 6.78 -22.91 -8.78
N LEU A 203 7.40 -23.21 -7.63
CA LEU A 203 8.34 -24.34 -7.50
C LEU A 203 7.64 -25.69 -7.65
N TYR A 204 6.44 -25.83 -7.08
CA TYR A 204 5.63 -27.05 -7.18
C TYR A 204 5.14 -27.31 -8.61
N LEU A 205 4.81 -26.25 -9.36
CA LEU A 205 4.44 -26.38 -10.78
C LEU A 205 5.64 -26.77 -11.65
N LYS A 206 6.82 -26.22 -11.37
CA LYS A 206 8.07 -26.50 -12.13
C LYS A 206 8.75 -27.81 -11.78
N SER A 207 8.38 -28.46 -10.68
CA SER A 207 9.00 -29.70 -10.22
C SER A 207 8.00 -30.85 -10.11
N ASP A 208 8.51 -32.08 -10.18
CA ASP A 208 7.74 -33.29 -9.88
C ASP A 208 7.86 -33.72 -8.41
N MET A 209 8.38 -32.83 -7.56
CA MET A 209 8.56 -33.11 -6.14
C MET A 209 7.24 -32.95 -5.39
N SER A 210 7.00 -33.85 -4.44
CA SER A 210 5.90 -33.70 -3.49
C SER A 210 6.14 -32.49 -2.58
N HIS A 211 5.10 -31.69 -2.37
CA HIS A 211 5.10 -30.56 -1.47
C HIS A 211 4.11 -30.83 -0.31
N GLY A 212 4.55 -30.61 0.94
CA GLY A 212 3.77 -31.01 2.14
C GLY A 212 2.37 -30.39 2.27
N ILE A 213 2.11 -29.28 1.60
CA ILE A 213 0.77 -28.64 1.53
C ILE A 213 0.14 -28.81 0.15
N LEU A 214 0.79 -28.28 -0.89
CA LEU A 214 0.26 -28.23 -2.27
C LEU A 214 -0.04 -29.61 -2.89
N SER A 215 0.60 -30.71 -2.47
CA SER A 215 0.28 -32.06 -2.95
C SER A 215 -1.15 -32.52 -2.63
N HIS A 216 -1.86 -31.85 -1.72
CA HIS A 216 -3.26 -32.13 -1.40
C HIS A 216 -4.26 -31.48 -2.35
N PHE A 217 -3.80 -30.65 -3.29
CA PHE A 217 -4.61 -29.94 -4.26
C PHE A 217 -4.38 -30.52 -5.66
N ASN A 218 -5.37 -30.41 -6.54
CA ASN A 218 -5.21 -30.85 -7.92
C ASN A 218 -4.21 -29.94 -8.66
N LYS A 219 -3.10 -30.51 -9.15
CA LYS A 219 -2.02 -29.75 -9.82
C LYS A 219 -2.53 -28.95 -11.02
N ALA A 220 -3.48 -29.47 -11.80
CA ALA A 220 -4.06 -28.76 -12.94
C ALA A 220 -4.90 -27.54 -12.51
N ASP A 221 -5.58 -27.62 -11.36
CA ASP A 221 -6.31 -26.47 -10.80
C ASP A 221 -5.36 -25.38 -10.30
N ILE A 222 -4.18 -25.76 -9.80
CA ILE A 222 -3.13 -24.82 -9.40
C ILE A 222 -2.52 -24.16 -10.64
N GLU A 223 -2.28 -24.94 -11.69
CA GLU A 223 -1.73 -24.44 -12.96
C GLU A 223 -2.66 -23.42 -13.64
N GLU A 224 -3.99 -23.57 -13.52
CA GLU A 224 -4.96 -22.58 -14.00
C GLU A 224 -4.76 -21.18 -13.36
N MET A 225 -4.10 -21.09 -12.20
CA MET A 225 -3.79 -19.81 -11.56
C MET A 225 -2.65 -19.04 -12.25
N LEU A 226 -1.88 -19.69 -13.13
CA LEU A 226 -0.88 -19.01 -13.97
C LEU A 226 -1.59 -18.27 -15.10
N VAL A 227 -1.33 -16.97 -15.17
CA VAL A 227 -1.91 -16.06 -16.14
C VAL A 227 -0.83 -15.41 -16.98
N LYS A 228 -1.11 -15.27 -18.26
CA LYS A 228 -0.27 -14.58 -19.22
C LYS A 228 -0.42 -13.08 -19.08
N THR A 229 0.71 -12.39 -19.13
CA THR A 229 0.81 -10.94 -19.26
C THR A 229 1.46 -10.61 -20.60
N GLU A 230 1.63 -9.33 -20.92
CA GLU A 230 2.28 -8.90 -22.17
C GLU A 230 3.73 -9.37 -22.29
N HIS A 231 4.41 -9.62 -21.16
CA HIS A 231 5.84 -9.92 -21.13
C HIS A 231 6.20 -11.26 -20.49
N ASP A 232 5.35 -11.80 -19.60
CA ASP A 232 5.67 -13.00 -18.83
C ASP A 232 4.41 -13.75 -18.36
N GLU A 233 4.58 -14.94 -17.80
CA GLU A 233 3.54 -15.72 -17.12
C GLU A 233 3.77 -15.69 -15.60
N LYS A 234 2.72 -15.38 -14.85
CA LYS A 234 2.80 -15.25 -13.38
C LYS A 234 1.51 -15.68 -12.72
N LEU A 235 1.50 -15.88 -11.40
CA LEU A 235 0.23 -16.05 -10.70
C LEU A 235 -0.53 -14.71 -10.70
N PHE A 236 -1.86 -14.79 -10.76
CA PHE A 236 -2.78 -13.64 -10.75
C PHE A 236 -2.84 -12.85 -9.43
N ILE A 237 -1.80 -12.93 -8.59
CA ILE A 237 -1.68 -12.27 -7.28
C ILE A 237 -0.77 -11.04 -7.44
N ASP A 238 -1.25 -9.85 -7.10
CA ASP A 238 -0.40 -8.66 -7.04
C ASP A 238 0.35 -8.59 -5.70
N ASN A 239 1.63 -8.98 -5.71
CA ASN A 239 2.52 -8.87 -4.55
C ASN A 239 2.97 -7.42 -4.27
N GLY A 240 2.75 -6.49 -5.21
CA GLY A 240 3.13 -5.09 -5.06
C GLY A 240 2.28 -4.33 -4.04
N VAL A 241 1.22 -4.94 -3.48
CA VAL A 241 0.29 -4.29 -2.55
C VAL A 241 0.79 -4.22 -1.10
N TYR A 242 1.89 -4.89 -0.76
CA TYR A 242 2.41 -4.98 0.61
C TYR A 242 3.50 -3.94 0.89
N THR A 243 3.18 -2.66 0.68
CA THR A 243 4.12 -1.53 0.84
C THR A 243 3.73 -0.61 2.00
N LYS A 244 4.69 0.17 2.51
CA LYS A 244 4.48 1.10 3.63
C LYS A 244 3.40 2.13 3.25
N ASN A 245 2.40 2.32 4.12
CA ASN A 245 1.32 3.29 3.92
C ASN A 245 0.50 3.07 2.62
N ARG A 246 0.28 1.80 2.25
CA ARG A 246 -0.41 1.43 0.99
C ARG A 246 -1.79 2.06 0.91
N HIS A 247 -2.12 2.60 -0.26
CA HIS A 247 -3.50 2.99 -0.59
C HIS A 247 -4.25 1.78 -1.13
N PHE A 248 -5.35 1.42 -0.48
CA PHE A 248 -6.19 0.28 -0.87
C PHE A 248 -7.62 0.75 -1.15
N ARG A 249 -8.15 0.40 -2.33
CA ARG A 249 -9.41 0.99 -2.81
C ARG A 249 -10.60 0.54 -1.96
N LEU A 250 -11.45 1.49 -1.59
CA LEU A 250 -12.60 1.25 -0.72
C LEU A 250 -13.72 0.48 -1.45
N TYR A 251 -14.56 -0.19 -0.66
CA TYR A 251 -15.84 -0.71 -1.11
C TYR A 251 -16.72 0.41 -1.71
N LEU A 252 -17.37 0.13 -2.84
CA LEU A 252 -18.11 1.03 -3.73
C LEU A 252 -17.29 2.12 -4.43
N SER A 253 -15.96 2.09 -4.32
CA SER A 253 -15.10 3.05 -5.01
C SER A 253 -14.68 2.60 -6.39
N THR A 254 -14.45 3.57 -7.28
CA THR A 254 -13.87 3.39 -8.61
C THR A 254 -12.47 4.00 -8.69
N LYS A 255 -11.70 3.62 -9.71
CA LYS A 255 -10.49 4.36 -10.10
C LYS A 255 -10.92 5.61 -10.86
N TRP A 256 -10.11 6.67 -10.76
CA TRP A 256 -10.38 7.92 -11.44
C TRP A 256 -10.59 7.73 -12.95
N GLY A 257 -11.65 8.32 -13.48
CA GLY A 257 -12.02 8.21 -14.89
C GLY A 257 -12.47 6.80 -15.32
N LYS A 258 -12.70 5.88 -14.39
CA LYS A 258 -13.23 4.54 -14.66
C LYS A 258 -14.63 4.38 -14.08
N GLN A 259 -15.33 3.36 -14.57
CA GLN A 259 -16.69 3.00 -14.16
C GLN A 259 -16.75 1.59 -13.55
N SER A 260 -15.60 1.01 -13.18
CA SER A 260 -15.51 -0.28 -12.53
C SER A 260 -15.48 -0.12 -11.01
N TYR A 261 -16.64 -0.29 -10.42
CA TYR A 261 -16.89 -0.14 -8.99
C TYR A 261 -16.54 -1.41 -8.24
N LEU A 262 -15.90 -1.26 -7.09
CA LEU A 262 -15.58 -2.39 -6.22
C LEU A 262 -16.81 -2.79 -5.40
N THR A 263 -17.46 -3.90 -5.75
CA THR A 263 -18.73 -4.36 -5.15
C THR A 263 -18.57 -5.76 -4.56
N VAL A 264 -19.51 -6.25 -3.75
CA VAL A 264 -19.43 -7.63 -3.25
C VAL A 264 -19.64 -8.61 -4.41
N SER A 265 -18.75 -9.58 -4.54
CA SER A 265 -18.84 -10.58 -5.61
C SER A 265 -20.02 -11.53 -5.42
N GLU A 266 -20.57 -12.05 -6.51
CA GLU A 266 -21.74 -12.96 -6.48
C GLU A 266 -21.44 -14.28 -5.75
N ASP A 267 -20.19 -14.77 -5.83
CA ASP A 267 -19.72 -15.98 -5.15
C ASP A 267 -19.24 -15.74 -3.70
N CYS A 268 -19.42 -14.52 -3.18
CA CYS A 268 -19.08 -14.19 -1.81
C CYS A 268 -20.13 -14.74 -0.82
N THR A 269 -19.68 -15.54 0.15
CA THR A 269 -20.53 -16.12 1.21
C THR A 269 -20.38 -15.42 2.57
N HIS A 270 -19.63 -14.32 2.60
CA HIS A 270 -19.34 -13.58 3.82
C HIS A 270 -20.62 -13.05 4.49
N ASN A 271 -20.74 -13.31 5.78
CA ASN A 271 -21.74 -12.68 6.63
C ASN A 271 -21.03 -11.64 7.48
N ALA A 272 -21.48 -10.37 7.38
CA ALA A 272 -20.87 -9.26 8.10
C ALA A 272 -20.69 -9.58 9.58
N VAL A 273 -19.45 -9.47 10.06
CA VAL A 273 -19.08 -9.74 11.46
C VAL A 273 -19.75 -8.69 12.36
N ASN A 274 -19.80 -7.46 11.86
CA ASN A 274 -20.50 -6.37 12.48
C ASN A 274 -21.97 -6.37 12.02
N LYS A 275 -22.86 -7.04 12.78
CA LYS A 275 -24.32 -6.95 12.60
C LYS A 275 -24.81 -5.53 12.91
N ARG A 276 -24.58 -4.60 11.99
CA ARG A 276 -25.10 -3.23 12.03
C ARG A 276 -26.52 -3.20 11.46
N ARG A 277 -27.29 -2.18 11.84
CA ARG A 277 -28.63 -1.94 11.27
C ARG A 277 -28.58 -1.74 9.75
N GLU A 278 -27.50 -1.14 9.26
CA GLU A 278 -27.23 -0.94 7.84
C GLU A 278 -26.23 -2.00 7.33
N LYS A 279 -26.69 -2.88 6.43
CA LYS A 279 -25.87 -3.97 5.85
C LYS A 279 -24.63 -3.45 5.11
N GLU A 280 -24.80 -2.42 4.29
CA GLU A 280 -23.71 -1.79 3.52
C GLU A 280 -22.63 -1.19 4.40
N LEU A 281 -23.00 -0.58 5.54
CA LEU A 281 -22.03 -0.09 6.51
C LEU A 281 -21.23 -1.26 7.11
N GLY A 282 -21.89 -2.38 7.41
CA GLY A 282 -21.20 -3.59 7.87
C GLY A 282 -20.13 -4.07 6.88
N ILE A 283 -20.50 -4.20 5.60
CA ILE A 283 -19.58 -4.57 4.52
C ILE A 283 -18.44 -3.56 4.38
N PHE A 284 -18.75 -2.26 4.42
CA PHE A 284 -17.73 -1.21 4.36
C PHE A 284 -16.71 -1.34 5.48
N LEU A 285 -17.16 -1.47 6.74
CA LEU A 285 -16.26 -1.63 7.88
C LEU A 285 -15.45 -2.92 7.78
N ASP A 286 -16.10 -4.02 7.37
CA ASP A 286 -15.48 -5.33 7.15
C ASP A 286 -14.54 -5.34 5.92
N SER A 287 -14.54 -4.28 5.10
CA SER A 287 -13.61 -4.11 3.97
C SER A 287 -12.36 -3.28 4.32
N LEU A 288 -12.30 -2.65 5.49
CA LEU A 288 -11.17 -1.82 5.90
C LEU A 288 -10.05 -2.69 6.49
N ILE A 289 -8.93 -2.75 5.79
CA ILE A 289 -7.83 -3.66 6.04
C ILE A 289 -7.17 -3.45 7.41
N SER A 290 -7.14 -2.21 7.89
CA SER A 290 -6.44 -1.82 9.13
C SER A 290 -7.36 -1.31 10.25
N TYR A 291 -8.69 -1.44 10.09
CA TYR A 291 -9.65 -0.97 11.08
C TYR A 291 -10.05 -2.08 12.06
N PHE A 292 -9.65 -1.90 13.31
CA PHE A 292 -9.98 -2.80 14.41
C PHE A 292 -10.57 -1.99 15.57
N PRO A 293 -11.90 -2.07 15.83
CA PRO A 293 -12.54 -1.28 16.88
C PRO A 293 -12.07 -1.66 18.28
N ASN A 294 -11.58 -2.89 18.49
CA ASN A 294 -11.02 -3.34 19.76
C ASN A 294 -9.65 -4.00 19.56
N LYS A 295 -8.59 -3.18 19.52
CA LYS A 295 -7.23 -3.68 19.35
C LYS A 295 -6.71 -4.53 20.52
N GLN A 296 -7.24 -4.35 21.73
CA GLN A 296 -6.66 -4.96 22.95
C GLN A 296 -6.83 -6.47 23.05
N ASN A 297 -7.75 -7.03 22.27
CA ASN A 297 -8.00 -8.46 22.20
C ASN A 297 -7.36 -9.11 20.97
N LEU A 298 -6.69 -8.34 20.10
CA LEU A 298 -6.08 -8.89 18.90
C LEU A 298 -4.93 -9.83 19.23
N ILE A 299 -4.91 -10.97 18.56
CA ILE A 299 -3.75 -11.84 18.41
C ILE A 299 -3.09 -11.47 17.09
N LEU A 300 -1.84 -11.04 17.15
CA LEU A 300 -1.03 -10.67 16.00
C LEU A 300 -0.24 -11.88 15.51
N LEU A 301 -0.37 -12.15 14.21
CA LEU A 301 0.42 -13.13 13.48
C LEU A 301 1.67 -12.46 12.93
N GLU A 302 2.82 -13.03 13.24
CA GLU A 302 4.11 -12.66 12.67
C GLU A 302 4.64 -13.79 11.81
N PHE A 303 4.98 -13.47 10.58
CA PHE A 303 5.61 -14.40 9.64
C PHE A 303 6.99 -13.87 9.27
N PHE A 304 8.05 -14.61 9.61
CA PHE A 304 9.42 -14.28 9.19
C PHE A 304 9.84 -15.19 8.04
N ASN A 305 9.62 -16.49 8.20
CA ASN A 305 9.86 -17.53 7.21
C ASN A 305 9.07 -18.79 7.58
N ARG A 306 9.27 -19.89 6.84
CA ARG A 306 8.54 -21.16 7.04
C ARG A 306 8.70 -21.78 8.42
N THR A 307 9.84 -21.58 9.09
CA THR A 307 10.15 -22.18 10.40
C THR A 307 10.05 -21.18 11.56
N ASP A 308 10.03 -19.88 11.27
CA ASP A 308 9.89 -18.81 12.26
C ASP A 308 8.58 -18.05 12.07
N VAL A 309 7.55 -18.55 12.76
CA VAL A 309 6.23 -17.95 12.88
C VAL A 309 5.95 -17.70 14.36
N LYS A 310 5.39 -16.53 14.67
CA LYS A 310 5.07 -16.16 16.05
C LYS A 310 3.64 -15.67 16.14
N THR A 311 3.07 -15.85 17.32
CA THR A 311 1.80 -15.22 17.69
C THR A 311 2.04 -14.42 18.96
N GLN A 312 1.57 -13.19 18.99
CA GLN A 312 1.65 -12.34 20.17
C GLN A 312 0.33 -11.61 20.38
N ARG A 313 -0.06 -11.43 21.63
CA ARG A 313 -1.19 -10.56 21.94
C ARG A 313 -0.80 -9.12 21.59
N TYR A 314 -1.73 -8.35 21.04
CA TYR A 314 -1.53 -6.94 20.82
C TYR A 314 -1.27 -6.24 22.16
N ILE A 315 -0.07 -5.68 22.29
CA ILE A 315 0.31 -4.83 23.40
C ILE A 315 0.25 -3.41 22.88
N ASN A 316 -0.61 -2.59 23.49
CA ASN A 316 -0.58 -1.15 23.27
C ASN A 316 0.66 -0.60 23.99
N VAL A 317 1.84 -0.80 23.42
CA VAL A 317 3.01 -0.04 23.84
C VAL A 317 2.71 1.38 23.38
N PRO A 318 2.51 2.35 24.30
CA PRO A 318 2.45 3.73 23.87
C PRO A 318 3.73 3.93 23.08
N LYS A 319 3.61 4.24 21.79
CA LYS A 319 4.66 5.00 21.13
C LYS A 319 4.68 6.28 21.94
N LYS A 320 5.46 6.32 23.04
CA LYS A 320 6.04 7.57 23.48
C LYS A 320 6.51 8.17 22.17
N SER A 321 6.12 9.40 21.90
CA SER A 321 6.99 10.25 21.13
C SER A 321 8.32 10.24 21.89
N ILE A 322 9.10 9.19 21.67
CA ILE A 322 10.52 9.39 21.58
C ILE A 322 10.51 10.40 20.43
N HIS A 323 10.70 11.67 20.79
CA HIS A 323 11.63 12.46 20.04
C HIS A 323 12.91 11.61 19.96
N GLU A 324 12.88 10.57 19.12
CA GLU A 324 14.08 9.96 18.62
C GLU A 324 14.70 11.13 17.91
N ASN A 325 15.81 11.60 18.47
CA ASN A 325 16.66 12.52 17.75
C ASN A 325 16.88 11.86 16.39
N ASP A 326 16.17 12.38 15.38
CA ASP A 326 16.04 11.93 13.98
C ASP A 326 17.39 11.88 13.23
N ASN A 327 18.48 11.97 13.99
CA ASN A 327 19.85 12.12 13.59
C ASN A 327 20.69 10.89 13.95
N GLN A 328 20.23 9.86 14.68
CA GLN A 328 21.12 8.75 15.10
C GLN A 328 20.89 7.40 14.41
N THR A 329 19.76 7.20 13.72
CA THR A 329 19.43 5.93 13.06
C THR A 329 18.86 6.17 11.67
N SER A 330 19.33 5.44 10.67
CA SER A 330 18.87 5.53 9.30
C SER A 330 17.77 4.50 8.99
N PRO A 331 17.11 4.59 7.82
CA PRO A 331 16.19 3.56 7.35
C PRO A 331 16.84 2.19 7.09
N TYR A 332 18.18 2.08 7.17
CA TYR A 332 18.98 0.90 6.82
C TYR A 332 19.83 0.43 8.02
N PRO A 333 19.24 -0.30 8.99
CA PRO A 333 19.92 -0.68 10.24
C PRO A 333 21.14 -1.58 10.02
N GLU A 334 21.17 -2.38 8.96
CA GLU A 334 22.34 -3.17 8.59
C GLU A 334 23.52 -2.32 8.13
N ILE A 335 23.28 -1.23 7.38
CA ILE A 335 24.33 -0.29 7.00
C ILE A 335 24.81 0.45 8.24
N ASP A 336 23.91 0.91 9.12
CA ASP A 336 24.29 1.58 10.36
C ASP A 336 25.21 0.70 11.23
N ARG A 337 24.89 -0.60 11.36
CA ARG A 337 25.73 -1.57 12.08
C ARG A 337 27.10 -1.73 11.42
N TYR A 338 27.14 -1.85 10.10
CA TYR A 338 28.39 -1.97 9.35
C TYR A 338 29.29 -0.75 9.54
N ILE A 339 28.73 0.46 9.42
CA ILE A 339 29.46 1.71 9.68
C ILE A 339 29.94 1.76 11.12
N SER A 340 29.12 1.36 12.09
CA SER A 340 29.51 1.34 13.49
C SER A 340 30.73 0.45 13.75
N HIS A 341 30.84 -0.70 13.07
CA HIS A 341 32.02 -1.56 13.15
C HIS A 341 33.22 -0.97 12.41
N LEU A 342 33.00 -0.34 11.25
CA LEU A 342 34.05 0.26 10.44
C LEU A 342 34.78 1.42 11.15
N VAL A 343 34.08 2.15 12.02
CA VAL A 343 34.61 3.38 12.63
C VAL A 343 35.12 3.21 14.06
N ASP A 344 35.13 1.99 14.61
CA ASP A 344 35.67 1.67 15.94
C ASP A 344 37.13 2.18 16.09
N PRO A 345 37.54 2.79 17.23
CA PRO A 345 36.81 2.98 18.50
C PRO A 345 35.81 4.17 18.50
N GLY A 346 35.58 4.79 17.35
CA GLY A 346 34.63 5.90 17.19
C GLY A 346 33.17 5.44 17.16
N LYS A 347 32.26 6.41 17.09
CA LYS A 347 30.81 6.20 17.05
C LYS A 347 30.15 7.12 16.03
N ILE A 348 29.01 6.68 15.50
CA ILE A 348 28.16 7.51 14.64
C ILE A 348 27.55 8.62 15.50
N ARG A 349 27.81 9.88 15.14
CA ARG A 349 27.25 11.06 15.79
C ARG A 349 25.92 11.44 15.16
N ILE A 350 25.92 11.51 13.82
CA ILE A 350 24.76 11.89 13.02
C ILE A 350 24.72 11.01 11.76
N VAL A 351 23.54 10.52 11.40
CA VAL A 351 23.25 9.97 10.07
C VAL A 351 22.21 10.83 9.36
N LYS A 352 22.45 11.13 8.08
CA LYS A 352 21.51 11.86 7.22
C LYS A 352 21.23 11.06 5.97
N TYR A 353 19.96 10.74 5.74
CA TYR A 353 19.50 10.13 4.50
C TYR A 353 19.03 11.20 3.51
N SER A 354 19.48 11.12 2.27
CA SER A 354 19.03 11.96 1.15
C SER A 354 18.31 11.09 0.14
N GLU A 355 16.97 11.15 0.13
CA GLU A 355 16.13 10.38 -0.79
C GLU A 355 16.40 10.79 -2.26
N LYS A 356 16.59 12.09 -2.53
CA LYS A 356 16.87 12.60 -3.89
C LYS A 356 18.19 12.08 -4.47
N ALA A 357 19.22 11.94 -3.64
CA ALA A 357 20.53 11.44 -4.06
C ALA A 357 20.68 9.93 -3.81
N ASN A 358 19.72 9.32 -3.13
CA ASN A 358 19.78 7.96 -2.60
C ASN A 358 21.10 7.65 -1.86
N THR A 359 21.50 8.57 -0.96
CA THR A 359 22.77 8.46 -0.21
C THR A 359 22.56 8.62 1.29
N LEU A 360 23.43 7.96 2.07
CA LEU A 360 23.53 8.11 3.52
C LEU A 360 24.85 8.80 3.87
N LYS A 361 24.79 9.85 4.68
CA LYS A 361 25.97 10.54 5.21
C LYS A 361 26.10 10.29 6.71
N TYR A 362 27.22 9.72 7.13
CA TYR A 362 27.54 9.41 8.53
C TYR A 362 28.63 10.33 9.06
N GLU A 363 28.29 11.20 10.01
CA GLU A 363 29.24 12.03 10.76
C GLU A 363 29.81 11.24 11.94
N ILE A 364 31.14 11.14 12.04
CA ILE A 364 31.80 10.29 13.04
C ILE A 364 32.35 11.12 14.19
N LEU A 365 32.24 10.59 15.41
CA LEU A 365 32.82 11.14 16.62
C LEU A 365 33.76 10.11 17.26
N GLY A 366 34.86 10.57 17.86
CA GLY A 366 35.80 9.70 18.58
C GLY A 366 36.81 8.96 17.68
N ASN A 367 36.59 8.95 16.36
CA ASN A 367 37.59 8.51 15.39
C ASN A 367 37.75 9.56 14.28
N ARG A 368 38.95 10.16 14.18
CA ARG A 368 39.30 11.24 13.24
C ARG A 368 40.39 10.82 12.25
N TYR A 369 40.58 9.53 12.06
CA TYR A 369 41.56 9.01 11.12
C TYR A 369 41.16 9.36 9.69
N CYS A 370 42.04 10.06 8.96
CA CYS A 370 41.81 10.44 7.57
C CYS A 370 42.72 9.64 6.65
N GLU A 371 42.11 8.90 5.72
CA GLU A 371 42.82 8.09 4.72
C GLU A 371 43.68 8.96 3.78
N ASN A 372 43.36 10.25 3.59
CA ASN A 372 44.14 11.18 2.76
C ASN A 372 45.53 11.47 3.32
N ILE A 373 45.60 11.70 4.64
CA ILE A 373 46.84 12.11 5.32
C ILE A 373 47.49 10.90 6.01
N GLY A 374 46.78 9.78 6.14
CA GLY A 374 47.25 8.56 6.80
C GLY A 374 47.39 8.70 8.33
N ARG A 375 46.76 9.71 8.94
CA ARG A 375 46.81 9.98 10.39
C ARG A 375 45.54 10.65 10.91
N TYR A 376 45.46 10.79 12.24
CA TYR A 376 44.35 11.49 12.92
C TYR A 376 44.46 13.01 12.78
N HIS A 377 43.33 13.68 12.49
CA HIS A 377 43.23 15.14 12.58
C HIS A 377 43.17 15.61 14.05
N LYS A 378 43.75 16.78 14.32
CA LYS A 378 43.74 17.39 15.67
C LYS A 378 42.36 17.94 16.05
N SER A 379 41.64 18.54 15.10
CA SER A 379 40.37 19.26 15.36
C SER A 379 39.22 18.85 14.44
N ASN A 380 39.50 18.56 13.16
CA ASN A 380 38.47 18.24 12.17
C ASN A 380 38.03 16.77 12.25
N ASN A 381 36.74 16.51 12.03
CA ASN A 381 36.20 15.16 11.99
C ASN A 381 36.17 14.63 10.55
N VAL A 382 36.06 13.31 10.43
CA VAL A 382 35.80 12.61 9.16
C VAL A 382 34.34 12.20 9.08
N TYR A 383 33.86 11.98 7.86
CA TYR A 383 32.53 11.46 7.61
C TYR A 383 32.55 10.43 6.49
N TRP A 384 31.58 9.52 6.51
CA TRP A 384 31.43 8.48 5.50
C TRP A 384 30.18 8.71 4.67
N ILE A 385 30.25 8.37 3.40
CA ILE A 385 29.10 8.38 2.50
C ILE A 385 28.88 6.97 1.96
N VAL A 386 27.63 6.51 2.03
CA VAL A 386 27.16 5.31 1.36
C VAL A 386 26.24 5.74 0.23
N ASP A 387 26.58 5.34 -0.99
CA ASP A 387 25.75 5.54 -2.17
C ASP A 387 25.00 4.23 -2.46
N LEU A 388 23.67 4.28 -2.34
CA LEU A 388 22.81 3.11 -2.48
C LEU A 388 22.57 2.75 -3.96
N ASN A 389 22.78 3.68 -4.89
CA ASN A 389 22.68 3.39 -6.33
C ASN A 389 23.88 2.59 -6.81
N THR A 390 25.08 3.03 -6.40
CA THR A 390 26.34 2.37 -6.80
C THR A 390 26.78 1.27 -5.83
N LYS A 391 26.09 1.13 -4.69
CA LYS A 391 26.38 0.18 -3.60
C LYS A 391 27.81 0.30 -3.07
N LYS A 392 28.33 1.53 -3.05
CA LYS A 392 29.71 1.87 -2.66
C LYS A 392 29.73 2.75 -1.42
N ILE A 393 30.81 2.61 -0.66
CA ILE A 393 31.10 3.41 0.53
C ILE A 393 32.48 4.07 0.42
N TYR A 394 32.59 5.32 0.83
CA TYR A 394 33.85 6.08 0.85
C TYR A 394 33.89 7.13 1.97
N GLN A 395 35.11 7.49 2.38
CA GLN A 395 35.40 8.49 3.42
C GLN A 395 35.66 9.86 2.78
N LYS A 396 35.24 10.92 3.49
CA LYS A 396 35.63 12.32 3.26
C LYS A 396 35.99 13.00 4.58
N CYS A 397 36.62 14.17 4.51
CA CYS A 397 37.04 14.95 5.67
C CYS A 397 36.46 16.37 5.63
N HIS A 398 36.27 16.98 6.80
CA HIS A 398 35.87 18.41 6.92
C HIS A 398 37.06 19.38 6.89
N ASP A 399 38.28 18.88 6.81
CA ASP A 399 39.49 19.70 6.77
C ASP A 399 39.63 20.43 5.42
N THR A 400 39.99 21.71 5.46
CA THR A 400 40.10 22.56 4.26
C THR A 400 41.15 22.04 3.28
N ASP A 401 42.23 21.47 3.81
CA ASP A 401 43.33 20.89 3.02
C ASP A 401 42.92 19.55 2.38
N CYS A 402 41.77 19.00 2.79
CA CYS A 402 41.18 17.77 2.27
C CYS A 402 39.88 18.01 1.47
N SER A 403 39.59 19.26 1.10
CA SER A 403 38.31 19.66 0.47
C SER A 403 37.95 18.90 -0.82
N GLY A 404 38.96 18.41 -1.56
CA GLY A 404 38.79 17.57 -2.76
C GLY A 404 38.96 16.06 -2.52
N PHE A 405 39.23 15.63 -1.29
CA PHE A 405 39.54 14.23 -1.01
C PHE A 405 38.32 13.34 -1.02
N VAL A 406 38.45 12.19 -1.69
CA VAL A 406 37.54 11.04 -1.62
C VAL A 406 38.41 9.80 -1.48
N SER A 407 38.16 8.98 -0.45
CA SER A 407 38.92 7.74 -0.30
C SER A 407 38.58 6.73 -1.41
N THR A 408 39.39 5.69 -1.53
CA THR A 408 39.10 4.56 -2.43
C THR A 408 37.75 3.96 -2.06
N ALA A 409 36.81 3.95 -3.01
CA ALA A 409 35.48 3.43 -2.79
C ALA A 409 35.53 1.92 -2.57
N LYS A 410 34.94 1.46 -1.47
CA LYS A 410 34.81 0.03 -1.14
C LYS A 410 33.39 -0.41 -1.49
N SER A 411 33.24 -1.62 -2.01
CA SER A 411 31.91 -2.22 -2.17
C SER A 411 31.33 -2.52 -0.78
N LEU A 412 30.01 -2.40 -0.63
CA LEU A 412 29.33 -2.94 0.54
C LEU A 412 29.53 -4.47 0.60
N SER A 413 29.45 -5.07 1.78
CA SER A 413 29.60 -6.52 1.94
C SER A 413 28.42 -7.26 1.28
N GLU A 414 28.66 -8.47 0.78
CA GLU A 414 27.64 -9.31 0.11
C GLU A 414 26.35 -9.47 0.94
N GLU A 415 26.48 -9.59 2.26
CA GLU A 415 25.34 -9.67 3.18
C GLU A 415 24.44 -8.42 3.22
N ILE A 416 25.03 -7.23 2.98
CA ILE A 416 24.31 -5.95 2.94
C ILE A 416 23.68 -5.76 1.56
N LEU A 417 24.43 -6.10 0.50
CA LEU A 417 23.92 -6.12 -0.88
C LEU A 417 22.65 -6.97 -1.00
N PHE A 418 22.66 -8.19 -0.48
CA PHE A 418 21.51 -9.10 -0.50
C PHE A 418 20.27 -8.52 0.19
N LYS A 419 20.45 -7.73 1.28
CA LYS A 419 19.35 -7.10 2.01
C LYS A 419 18.82 -5.85 1.32
N LEU A 420 19.70 -5.07 0.69
CA LEU A 420 19.31 -3.89 -0.09
C LEU A 420 18.56 -4.26 -1.37
N ASP A 421 18.89 -5.39 -1.99
CA ASP A 421 18.16 -5.92 -3.15
C ASP A 421 16.74 -6.41 -2.80
N ILE A 422 16.40 -6.60 -1.52
CA ILE A 422 15.03 -6.93 -1.08
C ILE A 422 14.15 -5.67 -0.96
N GLU A 423 14.73 -4.49 -0.77
CA GLU A 423 13.99 -3.21 -0.72
C GLU A 423 13.99 -2.46 -2.08
N GLY A 424 14.77 -2.95 -3.06
CA GLY A 424 15.07 -2.28 -4.33
C GLY A 424 14.35 -2.80 -5.58
N ASP A 425 13.15 -3.39 -5.49
CA ASP A 425 12.34 -3.76 -6.66
C ASP A 425 11.71 -2.52 -7.37
N ILE A 426 12.53 -1.49 -7.63
CA ILE A 426 12.34 -0.50 -8.70
C ILE A 426 12.95 -1.00 -10.02
N PHE A 427 13.64 -2.14 -10.02
CA PHE A 427 14.28 -2.69 -11.22
C PHE A 427 13.34 -3.27 -12.28
N MET A 428 12.02 -3.28 -12.04
CA MET A 428 11.02 -3.69 -13.04
C MET A 428 10.18 -2.53 -13.62
N SER A 429 10.54 -1.27 -13.38
CA SER A 429 9.83 -0.11 -13.97
C SER A 429 10.64 0.78 -14.91
N HIS A 430 11.91 0.46 -15.24
CA HIS A 430 12.73 1.27 -16.15
C HIS A 430 13.69 0.47 -17.05
N ILE A 431 13.20 -0.57 -17.73
CA ILE A 431 13.77 -1.01 -19.03
C ILE A 431 12.60 -1.21 -20.02
N ILE A 432 11.83 -0.13 -20.23
CA ILE A 432 11.12 0.15 -21.49
C ILE A 432 11.21 1.66 -21.65
N THR A 433 12.36 2.12 -22.13
CA THR A 433 12.52 3.30 -23.00
C THR A 433 13.98 3.36 -23.42
N ASP A 434 14.17 3.38 -24.74
CA ASP A 434 15.37 3.74 -25.49
C ASP A 434 16.35 2.61 -25.84
N GLU A 435 15.96 1.83 -26.84
CA GLU A 435 16.79 1.55 -28.03
C GLU A 435 15.85 1.20 -29.19
N ASP A 436 15.49 2.22 -29.98
CA ASP A 436 15.29 2.17 -31.45
C ASP A 436 14.68 3.48 -31.97
N ILE A 437 15.44 4.58 -31.86
CA ILE A 437 15.42 5.66 -32.87
C ILE A 437 16.87 6.10 -33.09
N ALA A 438 17.52 5.51 -34.09
CA ALA A 438 18.39 6.21 -35.02
C ALA A 438 18.82 5.26 -36.15
N GLU A 439 18.01 5.20 -37.21
CA GLU A 439 18.51 5.32 -38.59
C GLU A 439 17.32 5.58 -39.53
N GLU A 440 16.92 6.84 -39.61
CA GLU A 440 16.73 7.53 -40.90
C GLU A 440 16.96 9.05 -40.67
N ILE A 441 18.22 9.43 -40.94
CA ILE A 441 18.79 10.76 -41.23
C ILE A 441 19.07 11.71 -40.05
#